data_AF-A0A418GKT5-F1
#
_entry.id   AF-A0A418GKT5-F1
#
_cell.length_a   1.000
_cell.length_b   1.000
_cell.length_c   1.000
_cell.angle_alpha   90.00
_cell.angle_beta   90.00
_cell.angle_gamma   90.00
#
_symmetry.space_group_name_H-M   'P 1'
#
loop_
_entity.id
_entity.type
_entity.pdbx_description
1 polymer ?
#
loop_
_entity_poly.entity_id
_entity_poly.type
_entity_poly.pdbx_seq_one_letter_code
_entity_poly.pdbx_strand_id
1 'polypeptide(L)'
;MRSAQVYRWQIPMDAGVVLRDRRLKTRDGLYVCLREGEREGWGEISPLPGFSQETWEDAQSVLLAWVNNWLAGDCEIPQMPSVAFGVSCALAELAETLPQAANYRAAPLCNGDPDDLILKLADMPGEKVAKVKVGLYEAVRDGMVVNLLLEAIPDLHLRLDANRAWTPLKGQQFAKYVNPDYRHRIAFLEEPCKTRDDSRAFARETGIAIAWDESLREPDFAFVAEEGVRAVVIKPTLTGSLD
;
A
#
# COMPACT_ATOMS: atom_id res chain seq x y z
N MET A 1 28.13 -0.05 -24.02
CA MET A 1 28.88 -0.69 -22.91
C MET A 1 28.01 -0.60 -21.68
N ARG A 2 27.81 -1.71 -20.97
CA ARG A 2 27.01 -1.75 -19.74
C ARG A 2 27.86 -1.40 -18.53
N SER A 3 27.29 -0.65 -17.60
CA SER A 3 27.85 -0.41 -16.27
C SER A 3 26.72 -0.26 -15.26
N ALA A 4 26.98 -0.56 -14.00
CA ALA A 4 25.97 -0.49 -12.95
C ALA A 4 26.56 0.00 -11.62
N GLN A 5 25.72 0.62 -10.81
CA GLN A 5 26.02 1.02 -9.44
C GLN A 5 24.91 0.54 -8.52
N VAL A 6 25.28 0.03 -7.36
CA VAL A 6 24.35 -0.36 -6.30
C VAL A 6 24.65 0.49 -5.07
N TYR A 7 23.62 1.16 -4.56
CA TYR A 7 23.69 1.99 -3.37
C TYR A 7 22.97 1.30 -2.23
N ARG A 8 23.49 1.49 -1.02
CA ARG A 8 22.87 1.03 0.21
C ARG A 8 22.65 2.19 1.15
N TRP A 9 21.47 2.27 1.73
CA TRP A 9 21.06 3.42 2.51
C TRP A 9 20.15 3.05 3.67
N GLN A 10 20.07 3.97 4.63
CA GLN A 10 19.13 3.95 5.74
C GLN A 10 18.59 5.36 5.95
N ILE A 11 17.27 5.52 5.90
CA ILE A 11 16.59 6.80 6.11
C ILE A 11 15.98 6.79 7.51
N PRO A 12 16.32 7.73 8.41
CA PRO A 12 15.67 7.84 9.72
C PRO A 12 14.17 8.12 9.58
N MET A 13 13.36 7.40 10.35
CA MET A 13 11.92 7.64 10.43
C MET A 13 11.59 8.62 11.55
N ASP A 14 10.49 9.35 11.39
CA ASP A 14 9.91 10.13 12.47
C ASP A 14 9.58 9.24 13.68
N ALA A 15 9.60 9.86 14.87
CA ALA A 15 9.30 9.15 16.11
C ALA A 15 7.86 8.61 16.10
N GLY A 16 7.70 7.34 16.50
CA GLY A 16 6.37 6.74 16.70
C GLY A 16 5.76 6.07 15.46
N VAL A 17 6.49 5.94 14.35
CA VAL A 17 6.03 5.13 13.21
C VAL A 17 5.93 3.65 13.61
N VAL A 18 4.73 3.08 13.45
CA VAL A 18 4.41 1.68 13.76
C VAL A 18 3.82 1.00 12.53
N LEU A 19 4.28 -0.22 12.27
CA LEU A 19 3.79 -1.10 11.21
C LEU A 19 3.36 -2.44 11.81
N ARG A 20 2.07 -2.78 11.66
CA ARG A 20 1.38 -3.89 12.36
C ARG A 20 1.49 -3.77 13.88
N ASP A 21 2.62 -4.15 14.46
CA ASP A 21 2.92 -4.03 15.90
C ASP A 21 4.41 -3.70 16.17
N ARG A 22 5.15 -3.32 15.13
CA ARG A 22 6.61 -3.09 15.20
C ARG A 22 6.92 -1.62 14.98
N ARG A 23 7.78 -1.07 15.83
CA ARG A 23 8.34 0.28 15.62
C ARG A 23 9.37 0.24 14.50
N LEU A 24 9.21 1.11 13.52
CA LEU A 24 10.17 1.29 12.44
C LEU A 24 11.02 2.53 12.72
N LYS A 25 12.31 2.33 13.05
CA LYS A 25 13.22 3.44 13.37
C LYS A 25 13.93 3.99 12.13
N THR A 26 14.29 3.11 11.21
CA THR A 26 14.92 3.44 9.94
C THR A 26 14.19 2.69 8.84
N ARG A 27 14.11 3.33 7.67
CA ARG A 27 13.79 2.65 6.43
C ARG A 27 15.10 2.26 5.76
N ASP A 28 15.34 0.97 5.66
CA ASP A 28 16.56 0.44 5.04
C ASP A 28 16.23 -0.04 3.63
N GLY A 29 17.15 0.18 2.69
CA GLY A 29 16.93 -0.13 1.29
C GLY A 29 18.17 0.00 0.41
N LEU A 30 17.96 -0.25 -0.87
CA LEU A 30 18.98 -0.24 -1.90
C LEU A 30 18.48 0.53 -3.12
N TYR A 31 19.40 1.11 -3.87
CA TYR A 31 19.14 1.56 -5.24
C TYR A 31 20.04 0.81 -6.21
N VAL A 32 19.52 0.55 -7.40
CA VAL A 32 20.33 0.15 -8.56
C VAL A 32 20.24 1.24 -9.62
N CYS A 33 21.39 1.61 -10.18
CA CYS A 33 21.49 2.45 -11.36
C CYS A 33 22.15 1.61 -12.45
N LEU A 34 21.43 1.39 -13.55
CA LEU A 34 21.92 0.67 -14.71
C LEU A 34 22.21 1.67 -15.83
N ARG A 35 23.32 1.51 -16.53
CA ARG A 35 23.71 2.36 -17.67
C ARG A 35 24.08 1.53 -18.87
N GLU A 36 23.55 1.87 -20.04
CA GLU A 36 23.92 1.26 -21.31
C GLU A 36 24.10 2.33 -22.40
N GLY A 37 25.37 2.68 -22.67
CA GLY A 37 25.68 3.82 -23.52
C GLY A 37 25.32 5.12 -22.80
N GLU A 38 24.51 5.96 -23.44
CA GLU A 38 24.00 7.22 -22.85
C GLU A 38 22.73 7.04 -22.01
N ARG A 39 22.13 5.84 -22.04
CA ARG A 39 20.89 5.55 -21.33
C ARG A 39 21.18 5.19 -19.88
N GLU A 40 20.30 5.61 -19.00
CA GLU A 40 20.34 5.36 -17.56
C GLU A 40 18.94 4.94 -17.08
N GLY A 41 18.88 4.04 -16.11
CA GLY A 41 17.64 3.71 -15.42
C GLY A 41 17.86 3.34 -13.97
N TRP A 42 16.90 3.71 -13.12
CA TRP A 42 16.94 3.58 -11.68
C TRP A 42 15.85 2.65 -11.14
N GLY A 43 16.19 2.00 -10.03
CA GLY A 43 15.30 1.09 -9.35
C GLY A 43 15.51 1.11 -7.84
N GLU A 44 14.41 1.08 -7.09
CA GLU A 44 14.44 0.92 -5.63
C GLU A 44 14.19 -0.54 -5.23
N ILE A 45 15.07 -1.08 -4.38
CA ILE A 45 14.95 -2.42 -3.80
C ILE A 45 14.94 -2.27 -2.28
N SER A 46 13.74 -2.19 -1.73
CA SER A 46 13.53 -1.92 -0.31
C SER A 46 12.49 -2.89 0.26
N PRO A 47 12.84 -4.14 0.62
CA PRO A 47 11.88 -5.02 1.29
C PRO A 47 11.35 -4.38 2.58
N LEU A 48 10.09 -4.61 2.91
CA LEU A 48 9.42 -3.98 4.04
C LEU A 48 9.32 -4.96 5.23
N PRO A 49 9.99 -4.70 6.36
CA PRO A 49 9.99 -5.61 7.51
C PRO A 49 8.58 -5.92 8.00
N GLY A 50 8.25 -7.21 8.12
CA GLY A 50 6.94 -7.69 8.56
C GLY A 50 5.88 -7.81 7.45
N PHE A 51 6.24 -7.46 6.21
CA PHE A 51 5.40 -7.63 5.01
C PHE A 51 6.12 -8.43 3.92
N SER A 52 7.33 -8.03 3.53
CA SER A 52 8.18 -8.83 2.66
C SER A 52 8.60 -10.12 3.34
N GLN A 53 8.80 -11.18 2.55
CA GLN A 53 9.35 -12.45 3.05
C GLN A 53 10.88 -12.37 3.17
N GLU A 54 11.51 -11.72 2.20
CA GLU A 54 12.95 -11.48 2.14
C GLU A 54 13.39 -10.35 3.09
N THR A 55 14.61 -10.46 3.59
CA THR A 55 15.28 -9.40 4.36
C THR A 55 16.03 -8.42 3.45
N TRP A 56 16.53 -7.32 4.03
CA TRP A 56 17.36 -6.35 3.32
C TRP A 56 18.67 -6.99 2.81
N GLU A 57 19.27 -7.85 3.63
CA GLU A 57 20.49 -8.59 3.31
C GLU A 57 20.27 -9.64 2.22
N ASP A 58 19.13 -10.33 2.24
CA ASP A 58 18.73 -11.26 1.17
C ASP A 58 18.57 -10.51 -0.16
N ALA A 59 17.81 -9.41 -0.14
CA ALA A 59 17.58 -8.57 -1.32
C ALA A 59 18.88 -7.99 -1.88
N GLN A 60 19.81 -7.57 -1.02
CA GLN A 60 21.14 -7.11 -1.44
C GLN A 60 21.92 -8.23 -2.14
N SER A 61 21.92 -9.43 -1.59
CA SER A 61 22.66 -10.56 -2.14
C SER A 61 22.13 -10.95 -3.52
N VAL A 62 20.81 -11.01 -3.67
CA VAL A 62 20.16 -11.31 -4.96
C VAL A 62 20.36 -10.19 -5.97
N LEU A 63 20.25 -8.93 -5.56
CA LEU A 63 20.47 -7.77 -6.43
C LEU A 63 21.90 -7.78 -7.00
N LEU A 64 22.92 -7.95 -6.15
CA LEU A 64 24.32 -7.96 -6.60
C LEU A 64 24.61 -9.11 -7.56
N ALA A 65 24.08 -10.31 -7.29
CA ALA A 65 24.21 -11.44 -8.19
C ALA A 65 23.54 -11.18 -9.55
N TRP A 66 22.34 -10.59 -9.54
CA TRP A 66 21.63 -10.23 -10.76
C TRP A 66 22.38 -9.17 -11.58
N VAL A 67 22.87 -8.10 -10.93
CA VAL A 67 23.67 -7.05 -11.60
C VAL A 67 24.92 -7.64 -12.28
N ASN A 68 25.62 -8.57 -11.62
CA ASN A 68 26.80 -9.22 -12.21
C ASN A 68 26.45 -9.97 -13.51
N ASN A 69 25.29 -10.64 -13.55
CA ASN A 69 24.82 -11.31 -14.75
C ASN A 69 24.39 -10.31 -15.84
N TRP A 70 23.68 -9.24 -15.46
CA TRP A 70 23.22 -8.20 -16.39
C TRP A 70 24.37 -7.49 -17.11
N LEU A 71 25.49 -7.27 -16.41
CA LEU A 71 26.71 -6.69 -16.99
C LEU A 71 27.32 -7.58 -18.08
N ALA A 72 27.13 -8.90 -18.00
CA ALA A 72 27.63 -9.86 -18.98
C ALA A 72 26.67 -10.04 -20.17
N GLY A 73 25.40 -9.68 -20.04
CA GLY A 73 24.39 -9.83 -21.08
C GLY A 73 22.98 -9.85 -20.49
N ASP A 74 21.99 -10.18 -21.30
CA ASP A 74 20.61 -10.27 -20.83
C ASP A 74 20.42 -11.47 -19.90
N CYS A 75 19.65 -11.26 -18.83
CA CYS A 75 19.35 -12.26 -17.83
C CYS A 75 17.91 -12.13 -17.34
N GLU A 76 17.35 -13.22 -16.82
CA GLU A 76 15.99 -13.24 -16.29
C GLU A 76 15.85 -12.34 -15.06
N ILE A 77 14.66 -11.75 -14.90
CA ILE A 77 14.32 -10.94 -13.72
C ILE A 77 14.26 -11.86 -12.49
N PRO A 78 14.80 -11.45 -11.33
CA PRO A 78 14.72 -12.24 -10.10
C PRO A 78 13.27 -12.45 -9.66
N GLN A 79 12.97 -13.58 -9.04
CA GLN A 79 11.62 -13.85 -8.49
C GLN A 79 11.38 -13.18 -7.13
N MET A 80 12.44 -12.70 -6.46
CA MET A 80 12.33 -12.03 -5.17
C MET A 80 11.63 -10.66 -5.32
N PRO A 81 10.45 -10.41 -4.71
CA PRO A 81 9.57 -9.32 -5.11
C PRO A 81 10.20 -7.92 -5.10
N SER A 82 10.88 -7.54 -4.01
CA SER A 82 11.50 -6.21 -3.93
C SER A 82 12.62 -6.02 -4.95
N VAL A 83 13.38 -7.08 -5.25
CA VAL A 83 14.45 -7.05 -6.24
C VAL A 83 13.87 -7.00 -7.64
N ALA A 84 12.87 -7.85 -7.92
CA ALA A 84 12.14 -7.91 -9.19
C ALA A 84 11.57 -6.54 -9.54
N PHE A 85 10.91 -5.89 -8.58
CA PHE A 85 10.32 -4.57 -8.76
C PHE A 85 11.38 -3.53 -9.13
N GLY A 86 12.39 -3.34 -8.28
CA GLY A 86 13.43 -2.34 -8.52
C GLY A 86 14.19 -2.56 -9.83
N VAL A 87 14.58 -3.81 -10.11
CA VAL A 87 15.26 -4.16 -11.37
C VAL A 87 14.37 -3.89 -12.58
N SER A 88 13.10 -4.29 -12.54
CA SER A 88 12.19 -4.07 -13.67
C SER A 88 11.95 -2.59 -13.94
N CYS A 89 11.88 -1.75 -12.90
CA CYS A 89 11.83 -0.29 -13.06
C CYS A 89 13.10 0.26 -13.71
N ALA A 90 14.28 -0.17 -13.26
CA ALA A 90 15.55 0.28 -13.84
C ALA A 90 15.69 -0.12 -15.31
N LEU A 91 15.21 -1.31 -15.68
CA LEU A 91 15.16 -1.77 -17.06
C LEU A 91 14.13 -0.98 -17.88
N ALA A 92 12.95 -0.69 -17.32
CA ALA A 92 11.92 0.08 -18.00
C ALA A 92 12.33 1.54 -18.23
N GLU A 93 13.06 2.16 -17.29
CA GLU A 93 13.65 3.48 -17.51
C GLU A 93 14.75 3.44 -18.59
N LEU A 94 15.65 2.44 -18.56
CA LEU A 94 16.66 2.24 -19.61
C LEU A 94 16.05 2.04 -21.01
N ALA A 95 14.90 1.39 -21.07
CA ALA A 95 14.16 1.13 -22.30
C ALA A 95 13.20 2.26 -22.69
N GLU A 96 13.09 3.32 -21.87
CA GLU A 96 12.14 4.42 -22.02
C GLU A 96 10.66 3.96 -22.11
N THR A 97 10.34 2.82 -21.49
CA THR A 97 8.98 2.26 -21.45
C THR A 97 8.20 2.69 -20.22
N LEU A 98 8.87 3.16 -19.17
CA LEU A 98 8.21 3.81 -18.03
C LEU A 98 7.91 5.28 -18.37
N PRO A 99 6.63 5.71 -18.44
CA PRO A 99 6.30 7.08 -18.82
C PRO A 99 6.82 8.13 -17.84
N GLN A 100 7.38 9.22 -18.36
CA GLN A 100 7.93 10.32 -17.57
C GLN A 100 6.86 11.15 -16.85
N ALA A 101 5.66 11.25 -17.41
CA ALA A 101 4.59 12.09 -16.87
C ALA A 101 3.88 11.38 -15.72
N ALA A 102 3.90 11.98 -14.54
CA ALA A 102 3.15 11.52 -13.38
C ALA A 102 2.43 12.69 -12.69
N ASN A 103 1.27 12.40 -12.12
CA ASN A 103 0.63 13.28 -11.15
C ASN A 103 1.04 12.81 -9.76
N TYR A 104 2.00 13.49 -9.13
CA TYR A 104 2.52 13.17 -7.79
C TYR A 104 1.52 13.53 -6.67
N ARG A 105 0.28 13.05 -6.79
CA ARG A 105 -0.78 13.20 -5.80
C ARG A 105 -0.94 11.90 -5.03
N ALA A 106 -1.18 12.02 -3.73
CA ALA A 106 -1.54 10.90 -2.87
C ALA A 106 -2.80 11.24 -2.09
N ALA A 107 -3.63 10.24 -1.78
CA ALA A 107 -4.71 10.42 -0.81
C ALA A 107 -4.07 10.71 0.56
N PRO A 108 -4.34 11.85 1.22
CA PRO A 108 -3.75 12.18 2.51
C PRO A 108 -4.09 11.09 3.54
N LEU A 109 -3.05 10.53 4.15
CA LEU A 109 -3.19 9.68 5.33
C LEU A 109 -3.52 10.57 6.54
N CYS A 110 -4.65 10.30 7.15
CA CYS A 110 -5.23 11.09 8.21
C CYS A 110 -5.13 10.35 9.54
N ASN A 111 -4.62 11.05 10.54
CA ASN A 111 -4.43 10.60 11.91
C ASN A 111 -4.55 11.80 12.85
N GLY A 112 -4.77 11.55 14.14
CA GLY A 112 -4.86 12.61 15.15
C GLY A 112 -6.29 13.05 15.43
N ASP A 113 -6.45 14.34 15.71
CA ASP A 113 -7.71 14.93 16.16
C ASP A 113 -8.73 15.07 15.01
N PRO A 114 -9.99 14.60 15.18
CA PRO A 114 -11.00 14.70 14.14
C PRO A 114 -11.33 16.13 13.70
N ASP A 115 -11.32 17.12 14.59
CA ASP A 115 -11.70 18.50 14.24
C ASP A 115 -10.63 19.15 13.36
N ASP A 116 -9.36 18.93 13.67
CA ASP A 116 -8.23 19.36 12.83
C ASP A 116 -8.29 18.70 11.44
N LEU A 117 -8.68 17.43 11.39
CA LEU A 117 -8.86 16.70 10.13
C LEU A 117 -10.01 17.27 9.32
N ILE A 118 -11.15 17.61 9.93
CA ILE A 118 -12.29 18.22 9.23
C ILE A 118 -11.87 19.52 8.57
N LEU A 119 -11.19 20.42 9.29
CA LEU A 119 -10.72 21.69 8.73
C LEU A 119 -9.79 21.45 7.53
N LYS A 120 -8.80 20.57 7.69
CA LYS A 120 -7.84 20.24 6.62
C LYS A 120 -8.51 19.64 5.39
N LEU A 121 -9.46 18.73 5.58
CA LEU A 121 -10.12 18.02 4.49
C LEU A 121 -11.16 18.91 3.80
N ALA A 122 -11.84 19.81 4.51
CA ALA A 122 -12.80 20.75 3.94
C ALA A 122 -12.14 21.68 2.90
N ASP A 123 -10.91 22.11 3.17
CA ASP A 123 -10.13 23.00 2.30
C ASP A 123 -9.45 22.29 1.12
N MET A 124 -9.60 20.96 0.98
CA MET A 124 -8.99 20.23 -0.12
C MET A 124 -9.62 20.62 -1.48
N PRO A 125 -8.81 20.99 -2.48
CA PRO A 125 -9.30 21.31 -3.81
C PRO A 125 -9.67 20.04 -4.58
N GLY A 126 -10.72 20.13 -5.42
CA GLY A 126 -11.14 19.04 -6.29
C GLY A 126 -11.79 17.88 -5.54
N GLU A 127 -11.58 16.66 -6.04
CA GLU A 127 -12.14 15.44 -5.45
C GLU A 127 -11.51 15.15 -4.08
N LYS A 128 -12.34 15.11 -3.03
CA LYS A 128 -11.89 14.90 -1.64
C LYS A 128 -11.82 13.42 -1.31
N VAL A 129 -10.63 12.84 -1.45
CA VAL A 129 -10.37 11.45 -1.05
C VAL A 129 -9.30 11.43 0.03
N ALA A 130 -9.60 10.85 1.19
CA ALA A 130 -8.64 10.70 2.29
C ALA A 130 -8.55 9.25 2.77
N LYS A 131 -7.43 8.88 3.40
CA LYS A 131 -7.25 7.55 3.99
C LYS A 131 -7.14 7.63 5.51
N VAL A 132 -7.89 6.79 6.22
CA VAL A 132 -7.87 6.68 7.69
C VAL A 132 -7.57 5.23 8.09
N LYS A 133 -6.66 5.06 9.06
CA LYS A 133 -6.41 3.75 9.69
C LYS A 133 -7.46 3.49 10.76
N VAL A 134 -8.07 2.32 10.71
CA VAL A 134 -9.04 1.82 11.70
C VAL A 134 -8.54 0.50 12.29
N GLY A 135 -9.18 0.00 13.34
CA GLY A 135 -8.75 -1.22 14.04
C GLY A 135 -7.57 -1.03 14.99
N LEU A 136 -7.02 0.20 15.08
CA LEU A 136 -6.06 0.60 16.11
C LEU A 136 -6.76 0.96 17.44
N TYR A 137 -7.97 1.48 17.35
CA TYR A 137 -8.82 1.76 18.50
C TYR A 137 -9.99 0.78 18.54
N GLU A 138 -10.85 0.91 19.55
CA GLU A 138 -12.09 0.14 19.60
C GLU A 138 -13.01 0.52 18.44
N ALA A 139 -13.67 -0.48 17.86
CA ALA A 139 -14.50 -0.35 16.65
C ALA A 139 -15.59 0.73 16.77
N VAL A 140 -16.12 0.94 17.98
CA VAL A 140 -17.08 2.01 18.26
C VAL A 140 -16.48 3.40 18.00
N ARG A 141 -15.27 3.66 18.50
CA ARG A 141 -14.56 4.93 18.30
C ARG A 141 -14.30 5.16 16.81
N ASP A 142 -13.80 4.13 16.12
CA ASP A 142 -13.52 4.20 14.69
C ASP A 142 -14.79 4.54 13.89
N GLY A 143 -15.91 3.87 14.19
CA GLY A 143 -17.19 4.11 13.52
C GLY A 143 -17.72 5.52 13.76
N MET A 144 -17.62 6.03 14.99
CA MET A 144 -18.03 7.39 15.33
C MET A 144 -17.19 8.45 14.60
N VAL A 145 -15.87 8.28 14.55
CA VAL A 145 -14.97 9.22 13.85
C VAL A 145 -15.25 9.20 12.34
N VAL A 146 -15.39 8.02 11.74
CA VAL A 146 -15.74 7.90 10.32
C VAL A 146 -17.07 8.58 10.02
N ASN A 147 -18.10 8.36 10.86
CA ASN A 147 -19.39 9.02 10.70
C ASN A 147 -19.27 10.54 10.77
N LEU A 148 -18.54 11.07 11.77
CA LEU A 148 -18.33 12.50 11.96
C LEU A 148 -17.64 13.14 10.74
N LEU A 149 -16.57 12.52 10.23
CA LEU A 149 -15.86 13.02 9.04
C LEU A 149 -16.77 13.06 7.81
N LEU A 150 -17.54 12.00 7.59
CA LEU A 150 -18.46 11.93 6.46
C LEU A 150 -19.61 12.94 6.62
N GLU A 151 -20.16 13.10 7.80
CA GLU A 151 -21.22 14.08 8.09
C GLU A 151 -20.75 15.52 7.88
N ALA A 152 -19.56 15.86 8.37
CA ALA A 152 -19.02 17.21 8.30
C ALA A 152 -18.69 17.65 6.87
N ILE A 153 -18.30 16.73 5.99
CA ILE A 153 -17.86 17.03 4.62
C ILE A 153 -18.67 16.18 3.64
N PRO A 154 -19.77 16.73 3.06
CA PRO A 154 -20.72 15.96 2.26
C PRO A 154 -20.13 15.30 1.01
N ASP A 155 -19.08 15.88 0.42
CA ASP A 155 -18.39 15.37 -0.79
C ASP A 155 -17.10 14.59 -0.48
N LEU A 156 -16.81 14.31 0.79
CA LEU A 156 -15.67 13.49 1.19
C LEU A 156 -15.94 12.01 0.89
N HIS A 157 -14.95 11.36 0.27
CA HIS A 157 -14.84 9.91 0.15
C HIS A 157 -13.68 9.38 1.00
N LEU A 158 -13.93 8.32 1.77
CA LEU A 158 -12.95 7.73 2.67
C LEU A 158 -12.46 6.37 2.17
N ARG A 159 -11.14 6.21 2.17
CA ARG A 159 -10.45 4.92 2.13
C ARG A 159 -10.14 4.52 3.57
N LEU A 160 -10.61 3.37 3.99
CA LEU A 160 -10.38 2.87 5.34
C LEU A 160 -9.47 1.64 5.27
N ASP A 161 -8.73 1.37 6.33
CA ASP A 161 -7.82 0.23 6.37
C ASP A 161 -7.68 -0.30 7.79
N ALA A 162 -8.14 -1.54 7.95
CA ALA A 162 -8.18 -2.24 9.21
C ALA A 162 -7.04 -3.25 9.38
N ASN A 163 -6.27 -3.55 8.33
CA ASN A 163 -5.22 -4.58 8.32
C ASN A 163 -5.64 -5.89 9.03
N ARG A 164 -6.83 -6.40 8.72
CA ARG A 164 -7.42 -7.63 9.31
C ARG A 164 -7.66 -7.58 10.82
N ALA A 165 -7.85 -6.40 11.40
CA ALA A 165 -7.96 -6.23 12.86
C ALA A 165 -9.22 -6.82 13.49
N TRP A 166 -10.34 -6.96 12.76
CA TRP A 166 -11.64 -7.22 13.38
C TRP A 166 -12.09 -8.68 13.36
N THR A 167 -12.82 -9.05 14.40
CA THR A 167 -13.78 -10.17 14.35
C THR A 167 -15.07 -9.70 13.66
N PRO A 168 -15.97 -10.62 13.23
CA PRO A 168 -17.28 -10.24 12.68
C PRO A 168 -18.04 -9.26 13.59
N LEU A 169 -18.04 -9.53 14.91
CA LEU A 169 -18.69 -8.65 15.90
C LEU A 169 -18.09 -7.24 15.92
N LYS A 170 -16.76 -7.11 15.87
CA LYS A 170 -16.10 -5.79 15.83
C LYS A 170 -16.43 -5.04 14.54
N GLY A 171 -16.48 -5.74 13.39
CA GLY A 171 -16.93 -5.14 12.14
C GLY A 171 -18.37 -4.62 12.22
N GLN A 172 -19.29 -5.42 12.76
CA GLN A 172 -20.69 -5.01 12.96
C GLN A 172 -20.80 -3.82 13.94
N GLN A 173 -20.02 -3.80 15.02
CA GLN A 173 -19.95 -2.67 15.94
C GLN A 173 -19.49 -1.39 15.23
N PHE A 174 -18.44 -1.46 14.41
CA PHE A 174 -18.00 -0.32 13.60
C PHE A 174 -19.12 0.18 12.68
N ALA A 175 -19.71 -0.71 11.88
CA ALA A 175 -20.72 -0.34 10.90
C ALA A 175 -22.00 0.24 11.53
N LYS A 176 -22.34 -0.18 12.76
CA LYS A 176 -23.49 0.35 13.51
C LYS A 176 -23.40 1.86 13.78
N TYR A 177 -22.19 2.39 13.94
CA TYR A 177 -21.98 3.82 14.20
C TYR A 177 -21.83 4.66 12.94
N VAL A 178 -21.74 4.05 11.76
CA VAL A 178 -21.73 4.76 10.47
C VAL A 178 -23.15 4.79 9.91
N ASN A 179 -23.71 6.00 9.80
CA ASN A 179 -25.03 6.23 9.21
C ASN A 179 -25.12 5.57 7.82
N PRO A 180 -26.14 4.73 7.56
CA PRO A 180 -26.36 4.09 6.27
C PRO A 180 -26.28 5.04 5.07
N ASP A 181 -26.79 6.26 5.22
CA ASP A 181 -26.79 7.28 4.16
C ASP A 181 -25.38 7.73 3.76
N TYR A 182 -24.37 7.51 4.61
CA TYR A 182 -22.98 7.90 4.35
C TYR A 182 -22.13 6.73 3.86
N ARG A 183 -22.57 5.48 4.00
CA ARG A 183 -21.76 4.28 3.71
C ARG A 183 -21.28 4.22 2.26
N HIS A 184 -22.05 4.75 1.32
CA HIS A 184 -21.68 4.81 -0.09
C HIS A 184 -20.46 5.71 -0.38
N ARG A 185 -20.11 6.61 0.56
CA ARG A 185 -18.91 7.46 0.49
C ARG A 185 -17.68 6.84 1.15
N ILE A 186 -17.81 5.67 1.78
CA ILE A 186 -16.65 4.82 2.04
C ILE A 186 -16.28 4.19 0.70
N ALA A 187 -15.26 4.74 0.04
CA ALA A 187 -14.78 4.26 -1.26
C ALA A 187 -14.43 2.76 -1.19
N PHE A 188 -13.77 2.36 -0.10
CA PHE A 188 -13.61 0.98 0.33
C PHE A 188 -12.99 0.92 1.73
N LEU A 189 -13.15 -0.23 2.39
CA LEU A 189 -12.48 -0.62 3.63
C LEU A 189 -11.56 -1.81 3.37
N GLU A 190 -10.26 -1.60 3.46
CA GLU A 190 -9.23 -2.62 3.23
C GLU A 190 -9.23 -3.63 4.39
N GLU A 191 -9.42 -4.91 4.02
CA GLU A 191 -9.20 -6.07 4.90
C GLU A 191 -9.85 -5.90 6.30
N PRO A 192 -11.19 -5.74 6.40
CA PRO A 192 -11.86 -5.44 7.67
C PRO A 192 -11.60 -6.51 8.73
N CYS A 193 -11.75 -7.78 8.35
CA CYS A 193 -11.78 -8.89 9.29
C CYS A 193 -10.55 -9.78 9.18
N LYS A 194 -10.32 -10.57 10.22
CA LYS A 194 -9.22 -11.55 10.31
C LYS A 194 -9.18 -12.52 9.13
N THR A 195 -10.33 -12.88 8.60
CA THR A 195 -10.46 -13.79 7.46
C THR A 195 -11.13 -13.10 6.26
N ARG A 196 -10.85 -13.60 5.06
CA ARG A 196 -11.48 -13.12 3.83
C ARG A 196 -12.98 -13.43 3.81
N ASP A 197 -13.40 -14.57 4.35
CA ASP A 197 -14.82 -14.94 4.43
C ASP A 197 -15.62 -13.99 5.32
N ASP A 198 -15.08 -13.65 6.50
CA ASP A 198 -15.70 -12.68 7.39
C ASP A 198 -15.75 -11.29 6.75
N SER A 199 -14.70 -10.90 6.02
CA SER A 199 -14.66 -9.62 5.31
C SER A 199 -15.71 -9.54 4.20
N ARG A 200 -15.91 -10.64 3.45
CA ARG A 200 -17.00 -10.76 2.47
C ARG A 200 -18.37 -10.69 3.12
N ALA A 201 -18.57 -11.40 4.23
CA ALA A 201 -19.82 -11.37 4.98
C ALA A 201 -20.12 -9.94 5.47
N PHE A 202 -19.12 -9.26 6.05
CA PHE A 202 -19.22 -7.85 6.44
C PHE A 202 -19.66 -6.96 5.29
N ALA A 203 -19.06 -7.09 4.10
CA ALA A 203 -19.41 -6.27 2.94
C ALA A 203 -20.87 -6.45 2.53
N ARG A 204 -21.34 -7.71 2.43
CA ARG A 204 -22.73 -8.04 2.07
C ARG A 204 -23.75 -7.60 3.12
N GLU A 205 -23.45 -7.81 4.40
CA GLU A 205 -24.36 -7.50 5.50
C GLU A 205 -24.49 -6.00 5.77
N THR A 206 -23.43 -5.24 5.55
CA THR A 206 -23.39 -3.80 5.91
C THR A 206 -23.58 -2.87 4.72
N GLY A 207 -23.37 -3.35 3.50
CA GLY A 207 -23.32 -2.53 2.29
C GLY A 207 -22.07 -1.65 2.18
N ILE A 208 -21.08 -1.80 3.08
CA ILE A 208 -19.81 -1.08 3.02
C ILE A 208 -18.89 -1.81 2.05
N ALA A 209 -18.41 -1.07 1.04
CA ALA A 209 -17.45 -1.60 0.08
C ALA A 209 -16.13 -2.01 0.76
N ILE A 210 -15.55 -3.13 0.34
CA ILE A 210 -14.25 -3.61 0.84
C ILE A 210 -13.19 -3.63 -0.26
N ALA A 211 -11.94 -3.71 0.16
CA ALA A 211 -10.79 -3.91 -0.71
C ALA A 211 -9.86 -5.00 -0.18
N TRP A 212 -9.18 -5.67 -1.10
CA TRP A 212 -8.12 -6.62 -0.78
C TRP A 212 -6.75 -5.94 -0.83
N ASP A 213 -5.95 -6.11 0.22
CA ASP A 213 -4.56 -5.66 0.31
C ASP A 213 -3.69 -6.89 0.58
N GLU A 214 -3.49 -7.26 1.85
CA GLU A 214 -2.75 -8.46 2.27
C GLU A 214 -3.08 -9.71 1.46
N SER A 215 -4.36 -9.91 1.16
CA SER A 215 -4.82 -11.08 0.43
C SER A 215 -4.13 -11.24 -0.93
N LEU A 216 -3.70 -10.17 -1.60
CA LEU A 216 -3.05 -10.26 -2.92
C LEU A 216 -1.73 -11.02 -2.90
N ARG A 217 -1.09 -11.17 -1.73
CA ARG A 217 0.18 -11.89 -1.58
C ARG A 217 -0.01 -13.29 -0.99
N GLU A 218 -1.26 -13.71 -0.77
CA GLU A 218 -1.54 -15.08 -0.35
C GLU A 218 -1.46 -16.03 -1.55
N PRO A 219 -0.88 -17.23 -1.41
CA PRO A 219 -0.62 -18.13 -2.55
C PRO A 219 -1.86 -18.55 -3.34
N ASP A 220 -3.03 -18.50 -2.72
CA ASP A 220 -4.33 -18.91 -3.27
C ASP A 220 -5.17 -17.73 -3.76
N PHE A 221 -4.59 -16.52 -3.84
CA PHE A 221 -5.31 -15.35 -4.32
C PHE A 221 -5.64 -15.46 -5.82
N ALA A 222 -6.87 -15.09 -6.16
CA ALA A 222 -7.33 -14.95 -7.53
C ALA A 222 -8.15 -13.68 -7.67
N PHE A 223 -7.96 -12.97 -8.79
CA PHE A 223 -8.81 -11.84 -9.14
C PHE A 223 -10.18 -12.33 -9.57
N VAL A 224 -11.18 -12.11 -8.72
CA VAL A 224 -12.57 -12.52 -8.95
C VAL A 224 -13.47 -11.33 -8.61
N ALA A 225 -14.49 -11.11 -9.44
CA ALA A 225 -15.54 -10.15 -9.12
C ALA A 225 -16.44 -10.75 -8.03
N GLU A 226 -16.46 -10.11 -6.86
CA GLU A 226 -17.22 -10.53 -5.69
C GLU A 226 -18.14 -9.38 -5.24
N GLU A 227 -19.36 -9.71 -4.80
CA GLU A 227 -20.27 -8.70 -4.25
C GLU A 227 -19.63 -7.98 -3.05
N GLY A 228 -19.71 -6.64 -3.05
CA GLY A 228 -19.14 -5.80 -1.99
C GLY A 228 -17.64 -5.52 -2.13
N VAL A 229 -16.90 -6.27 -2.96
CA VAL A 229 -15.48 -5.98 -3.27
C VAL A 229 -15.42 -4.92 -4.37
N ARG A 230 -14.78 -3.78 -4.09
CA ARG A 230 -14.71 -2.64 -5.04
C ARG A 230 -13.30 -2.26 -5.47
N ALA A 231 -12.28 -2.71 -4.75
CA ALA A 231 -10.90 -2.39 -5.08
C ALA A 231 -9.93 -3.48 -4.65
N VAL A 232 -8.72 -3.37 -5.19
CA VAL A 232 -7.52 -4.08 -4.75
C VAL A 232 -6.42 -3.06 -4.53
N VAL A 233 -5.53 -3.33 -3.57
CA VAL A 233 -4.41 -2.46 -3.22
C VAL A 233 -3.12 -3.14 -3.61
N ILE A 234 -2.57 -2.73 -4.74
CA ILE A 234 -1.32 -3.27 -5.28
C ILE A 234 -0.15 -2.48 -4.67
N LYS A 235 0.76 -3.20 -4.02
CA LYS A 235 2.01 -2.67 -3.45
C LYS A 235 3.18 -3.27 -4.22
N PRO A 236 3.68 -2.62 -5.28
CA PRO A 236 4.60 -3.25 -6.24
C PRO A 236 5.85 -3.88 -5.60
N THR A 237 6.45 -3.23 -4.60
CA THR A 237 7.59 -3.77 -3.84
C THR A 237 7.31 -5.11 -3.13
N LEU A 238 6.04 -5.42 -2.84
CA LEU A 238 5.60 -6.68 -2.24
C LEU A 238 5.06 -7.67 -3.29
N THR A 239 4.99 -7.26 -4.56
CA THR A 239 4.36 -8.01 -5.65
C THR A 239 5.40 -8.61 -6.59
N GLY A 240 6.31 -7.81 -7.13
CA GLY A 240 7.28 -8.28 -8.12
C GLY A 240 7.54 -7.28 -9.25
N SER A 241 7.83 -7.80 -10.44
CA SER A 241 8.10 -7.02 -11.65
C SER A 241 6.96 -6.04 -12.00
N LEU A 242 7.31 -5.02 -12.78
CA LEU A 242 6.34 -4.09 -13.39
C LEU A 242 5.41 -4.79 -14.40
N ASP A 243 5.92 -5.81 -15.09
CA ASP A 243 5.19 -6.68 -16.03
C ASP A 243 4.50 -7.84 -15.32
#